data_AF-A0A938RI02-F1
#
_entry.id   AF-A0A938RI02-F1
#
_cell.length_a   1.000
_cell.length_b   1.000
_cell.length_c   1.000
_cell.angle_alpha   90.00
_cell.angle_beta   90.00
_cell.angle_gamma   90.00
#
_symmetry.space_group_name_H-M   'P 1'
#
loop_
_entity.id
_entity.type
_entity.pdbx_description
1 polymer ?
#
loop_
_entity_poly.entity_id
_entity_poly.type
_entity_poly.pdbx_seq_one_letter_code
_entity_poly.pdbx_strand_id
1 'polypeptide(L)' 'MKITDLSRENLPRHIAVIMDGNGRWAKNRSMPRIHGHQVGMDSVRAVISTCARVGV' A
#
# COMPACT_ATOMS: atom_id res chain seq x y z
N MET A 1 -1.67 -12.50 14.76
CA MET A 1 -0.51 -11.61 14.94
C MET A 1 -0.95 -10.19 14.59
N LYS A 2 -1.08 -9.33 15.60
CA LYS A 2 -1.35 -7.90 15.38
C LYS A 2 0.00 -7.21 15.13
N ILE A 3 0.01 -6.14 14.35
CA ILE A 3 1.21 -5.30 14.16
C ILE A 3 1.76 -4.79 15.51
N THR A 4 0.89 -4.63 16.51
CA THR A 4 1.26 -4.27 17.89
C THR A 4 2.12 -5.32 18.59
N ASP A 5 2.18 -6.55 18.07
CA ASP A 5 2.88 -7.67 18.68
C ASP A 5 4.32 -7.80 18.15
N LEU A 6 4.73 -6.95 17.20
CA LEU A 6 6.10 -6.86 16.71
C LEU A 6 6.92 -5.94 17.64
N SER A 7 8.01 -6.45 18.21
CA SER A 7 8.98 -5.58 18.87
C SER A 7 9.62 -4.64 17.83
N ARG A 8 9.91 -3.40 18.23
CA ARG A 8 10.52 -2.40 17.32
C ARG A 8 11.82 -2.88 16.67
N GLU A 9 12.57 -3.72 17.39
CA GLU A 9 13.82 -4.34 16.92
C GLU A 9 13.62 -5.27 15.72
N ASN A 10 12.41 -5.81 15.54
CA ASN A 10 12.05 -6.70 14.45
C ASN A 10 11.37 -5.99 13.27
N LEU A 11 11.20 -4.66 13.33
CA LEU A 11 10.65 -3.91 12.21
C LEU A 11 11.71 -3.66 11.13
N PRO A 12 11.35 -3.79 9.84
CA PRO A 12 12.27 -3.43 8.76
C PRO A 12 12.57 -1.94 8.81
N ARG A 13 13.84 -1.56 8.64
CA ARG A 13 14.29 -0.16 8.61
C ARG A 13 13.95 0.57 7.30
N HIS A 14 13.64 -0.19 6.25
CA HIS A 14 13.30 0.34 4.94
C HIS A 14 12.48 -0.70 4.17
N ILE A 15 11.42 -0.25 3.50
CA ILE A 15 10.56 -1.09 2.67
C ILE A 15 10.47 -0.47 1.29
N ALA A 16 10.66 -1.30 0.26
CA ALA A 16 10.37 -0.93 -1.13
C ALA A 16 9.20 -1.77 -1.63
N VAL A 17 8.21 -1.12 -2.26
CA VAL A 17 7.01 -1.78 -2.80
C VAL A 17 6.81 -1.35 -4.24
N ILE A 18 6.58 -2.32 -5.13
CA ILE A 18 6.11 -2.07 -6.50
C ILE A 18 4.59 -2.26 -6.51
N MET A 19 3.85 -1.17 -6.73
CA MET A 19 2.39 -1.24 -6.81
C MET A 19 1.94 -1.50 -8.25
N ASP A 20 1.97 -2.77 -8.63
CA ASP A 20 1.39 -3.24 -9.89
C ASP A 20 -0.11 -3.54 -9.73
N GLY A 21 -0.82 -3.61 -10.86
CA GLY A 21 -2.18 -4.14 -10.92
C GLY A 21 -3.27 -3.08 -11.07
N ASN A 22 -2.98 -1.79 -10.94
CA ASN A 22 -3.94 -0.70 -11.11
C ASN A 22 -4.72 -0.80 -12.44
N GLY A 23 -4.02 -1.10 -13.54
CA GLY A 23 -4.66 -1.29 -14.84
C GLY A 23 -5.56 -2.53 -14.91
N ARG A 24 -5.14 -3.66 -14.31
CA ARG A 24 -5.98 -4.87 -14.22
C ARG A 24 -7.20 -4.64 -13.34
N TRP A 25 -7.02 -3.91 -12.23
CA TRP A 25 -8.11 -3.54 -11.33
C TRP A 25 -9.19 -2.73 -12.04
N ALA A 26 -8.80 -1.74 -12.85
CA ALA A 26 -9.73 -0.92 -13.63
C ALA A 26 -10.42 -1.75 -14.71
N LYS A 27 -9.66 -2.58 -15.45
CA LYS A 27 -10.18 -3.46 -16.51
C LYS A 27 -11.25 -4.43 -15.97
N ASN A 28 -11.01 -5.05 -14.81
CA ASN A 28 -11.95 -5.99 -14.19
C ASN A 28 -13.26 -5.34 -13.71
N ARG A 29 -13.31 -4.00 -13.69
CA ARG A 29 -14.48 -3.20 -13.30
C ARG A 29 -15.08 -2.44 -14.47
N SER A 30 -14.65 -2.73 -15.69
CA SER A 30 -15.06 -2.00 -16.90
C SER A 30 -14.82 -0.49 -16.79
N MET A 31 -13.77 -0.09 -16.09
CA MET A 31 -13.40 1.32 -15.87
C MET A 31 -12.18 1.73 -16.72
N PRO A 32 -12.09 3.01 -17.11
CA PRO A 32 -10.87 3.55 -17.72
C PRO A 32 -9.65 3.39 -16.81
N ARG A 33 -8.47 3.15 -17.40
CA ARG A 33 -7.20 2.89 -16.67
C ARG A 33 -6.87 3.97 -15.62
N ILE A 34 -7.23 5.24 -15.88
CA ILE A 34 -7.00 6.36 -14.96
C ILE A 34 -7.66 6.15 -13.59
N HIS A 35 -8.82 5.49 -13.52
CA HIS A 35 -9.48 5.18 -12.24
C HIS A 35 -8.65 4.21 -11.41
N GLY A 36 -7.98 3.25 -12.07
CA GLY A 36 -7.03 2.37 -11.39
C GLY A 36 -5.86 3.13 -10.78
N HIS A 37 -5.35 4.16 -11.46
CA HIS A 37 -4.30 5.02 -10.90
C HIS A 37 -4.79 5.85 -9.71
N GLN A 38 -6.01 6.38 -9.76
CA GLN A 38 -6.61 7.12 -8.65
C GLN A 38 -6.73 6.24 -7.39
N VAL A 39 -7.28 5.03 -7.53
CA VAL A 39 -7.36 4.04 -6.43
C VAL A 39 -5.97 3.60 -5.96
N GLY A 40 -5.02 3.50 -6.89
CA GLY A 40 -3.62 3.29 -6.57
C GLY A 40 -3.06 4.36 -5.63
N MET A 41 -3.41 5.63 -5.82
CA MET A 41 -2.97 6.71 -4.91
C MET A 41 -3.54 6.56 -3.50
N ASP A 42 -4.77 6.11 -3.35
CA ASP A 42 -5.36 5.89 -2.03
C ASP A 42 -4.67 4.73 -1.30
N SER A 43 -4.29 3.70 -2.07
CA SER A 43 -3.50 2.58 -1.55
C SER A 43 -2.11 3.05 -1.08
N VAL A 44 -1.44 3.92 -1.86
CA VAL A 44 -0.18 4.56 -1.45
C VAL A 44 -0.33 5.28 -0.11
N ARG A 45 -1.34 6.14 -0.02
CA ARG A 45 -1.57 6.95 1.19
C ARG A 45 -1.77 6.06 2.40
N ALA A 46 -2.59 5.01 2.28
CA ALA A 46 -2.82 4.07 3.37
C ALA A 46 -1.54 3.36 3.83
N VAL A 47 -0.69 2.94 2.88
CA VAL A 47 0.60 2.30 3.18
C VAL A 47 1.53 3.27 3.90
N ILE A 48 1.76 4.48 3.35
CA ILE A 48 2.65 5.48 3.94
C ILE A 48 2.18 5.87 5.35
N SER A 49 0.89 6.18 5.52
CA SER A 49 0.33 6.52 6.82
C SER A 49 0.44 5.38 7.83
N THR A 50 0.39 4.13 7.37
CA THR A 50 0.58 2.98 8.24
C THR A 50 2.05 2.82 8.63
N CYS A 51 2.98 2.86 7.68
CA CYS A 51 4.42 2.81 7.96
C CYS A 51 4.84 3.87 8.99
N ALA A 52 4.41 5.12 8.77
CA ALA A 52 4.67 6.21 9.70
C ALA A 52 4.11 5.97 11.11
N ARG A 53 2.89 5.39 11.22
CA ARG A 53 2.27 5.08 12.51
C ARG A 53 2.97 3.94 13.25
N VAL A 54 3.50 2.96 12.53
CA VAL A 54 4.13 1.77 13.13
C VAL A 54 5.61 1.98 13.42
N GLY A 55 6.22 3.02 12.86
CA GLY A 55 7.63 3.36 13.07
C GLY A 55 8.57 2.58 12.15
N VAL A 56 8.10 2.25 10.94
CA VAL A 56 8.95 1.87 9.80
C VAL A 56 9.51 3.12 9.16
#